data_AF-A0A5N9DWG0-F1
#
_entry.id   AF-A0A5N9DWG0-F1
#
_cell.length_a   1.000
_cell.length_b   1.000
_cell.length_c   1.000
_cell.angle_alpha   90.00
_cell.angle_beta   90.00
_cell.angle_gamma   90.00
#
_symmetry.space_group_name_H-M   'P 1'
#
loop_
_entity.id
_entity.type
_entity.pdbx_description
1 polymer ?
#
loop_
_entity_poly.entity_id
_entity_poly.type
_entity_poly.pdbx_seq_one_letter_code
_entity_poly.pdbx_strand_id
1 'polypeptide(L)'
;AVPQPTPTIAPTLAPTLAPTVAPAPKFISVPILATRANNVGSLEFVLVYDSAKLELEQVERGLLSGDALIDFSTPSPGRLWTGIIDLSGIDGSGPVAVVRFKIRDNVGGNMPFTLENVAAFDANTLVDIITGTTPGEFTVSGVTPLSPIVTFQ
;
A
#
# COMPACT_ATOMS: atom_id res chain seq x y z
N ALA A 1 -0.16 -74.55 42.52
CA ALA A 1 -0.46 -73.12 42.29
C ALA A 1 0.06 -72.73 40.91
N VAL A 2 -0.79 -72.18 40.05
CA VAL A 2 -0.40 -71.72 38.70
C VAL A 2 -0.07 -70.21 38.80
N PRO A 3 1.03 -69.71 38.23
CA PRO A 3 1.35 -68.29 38.29
C PRO A 3 0.42 -67.47 37.38
N GLN A 4 -0.09 -66.37 37.91
CA GLN A 4 -0.95 -65.39 37.22
C GLN A 4 -0.09 -64.45 36.35
N PRO A 5 -0.45 -64.17 35.09
CA PRO A 5 0.28 -63.25 34.24
C PRO A 5 0.06 -61.79 34.68
N THR A 6 1.15 -61.02 34.73
CA THR A 6 1.19 -59.60 35.07
C THR A 6 0.51 -58.74 33.99
N PRO A 7 -0.32 -57.73 34.33
CA PRO A 7 -0.91 -56.83 33.35
C PRO A 7 0.15 -55.88 32.76
N THR A 8 0.25 -55.83 31.43
CA THR A 8 1.06 -54.87 30.68
C THR A 8 0.35 -53.52 30.61
N ILE A 9 0.99 -52.45 31.10
CA ILE A 9 0.46 -51.09 31.00
C ILE A 9 0.79 -50.55 29.59
N ALA A 10 -0.23 -50.27 28.78
CA ALA A 10 -0.06 -49.67 27.47
C ALA A 10 0.32 -48.18 27.58
N PRO A 11 1.27 -47.66 26.78
CA PRO A 11 1.62 -46.25 26.80
C PRO A 11 0.45 -45.40 26.29
N THR A 12 0.02 -44.41 27.08
CA THR A 12 -0.97 -43.42 26.66
C THR A 12 -0.31 -42.45 25.68
N LEU A 13 -0.79 -42.40 24.44
CA LEU A 13 -0.35 -41.45 23.43
C LEU A 13 -0.74 -40.03 23.87
N ALA A 14 0.23 -39.16 24.10
CA ALA A 14 -0.01 -37.74 24.36
C ALA A 14 -0.60 -37.08 23.10
N PRO A 15 -1.59 -36.18 23.23
CA PRO A 15 -2.16 -35.48 22.08
C PRO A 15 -1.09 -34.57 21.45
N THR A 16 -0.69 -34.87 20.23
CA THR A 16 0.13 -34.00 19.41
C THR A 16 -0.68 -32.73 19.10
N LEU A 17 -0.19 -31.56 19.54
CA LEU A 17 -0.77 -30.28 19.16
C LEU A 17 -0.66 -30.14 17.64
N ALA A 18 -1.81 -30.08 16.96
CA ALA A 18 -1.84 -29.82 15.52
C ALA A 18 -1.25 -28.43 15.24
N PRO A 19 -0.46 -28.25 14.16
CA PRO A 19 0.04 -26.94 13.79
C PRO A 19 -1.15 -26.02 13.50
N THR A 20 -1.25 -24.93 14.26
CA THR A 20 -2.21 -23.86 13.97
C THR A 20 -1.77 -23.18 12.69
N VAL A 21 -2.52 -23.34 11.61
CA VAL A 21 -2.26 -22.68 10.33
C VAL A 21 -2.51 -21.18 10.52
N ALA A 22 -1.46 -20.37 10.36
CA ALA A 22 -1.59 -18.91 10.41
C ALA A 22 -2.55 -18.43 9.29
N PRO A 23 -3.40 -17.42 9.53
CA PRO A 23 -4.25 -16.86 8.50
C PRO A 23 -3.45 -16.36 7.30
N ALA A 24 -4.01 -16.49 6.10
CA ALA A 24 -3.39 -15.95 4.89
C ALA A 24 -3.31 -14.40 4.96
N PRO A 25 -2.21 -13.80 4.48
CA PRO A 25 -2.06 -12.35 4.48
C PRO A 25 -3.11 -11.67 3.61
N LYS A 26 -3.66 -10.56 4.09
CA LYS A 26 -4.62 -9.73 3.36
C LYS A 26 -3.89 -8.56 2.72
N PHE A 27 -4.24 -8.23 1.48
CA PHE A 27 -3.63 -7.13 0.74
C PHE A 27 -4.67 -6.14 0.25
N ILE A 28 -4.26 -4.88 0.12
CA ILE A 28 -5.04 -3.81 -0.51
C ILE A 28 -4.19 -3.08 -1.54
N SER A 29 -4.82 -2.65 -2.62
CA SER A 29 -4.22 -1.77 -3.61
C SER A 29 -4.87 -0.41 -3.52
N VAL A 30 -4.05 0.63 -3.33
CA VAL A 30 -4.46 2.02 -3.17
C VAL A 30 -3.91 2.81 -4.37
N PRO A 31 -4.74 3.10 -5.38
CA PRO A 31 -4.32 3.98 -6.47
C PRO A 31 -4.15 5.41 -5.96
N ILE A 32 -3.07 6.07 -6.36
CA ILE A 32 -2.87 7.52 -6.21
C ILE A 32 -3.38 8.17 -7.48
N LEU A 33 -4.45 8.95 -7.37
CA LEU A 33 -5.12 9.53 -8.53
C LEU A 33 -4.58 10.93 -8.83
N ALA A 34 -4.33 11.20 -10.10
CA ALA A 34 -4.14 12.54 -10.63
C ALA A 34 -5.44 13.01 -11.28
N THR A 35 -5.73 14.30 -11.14
CA THR A 35 -6.81 14.96 -11.89
C THR A 35 -6.35 16.28 -12.48
N ARG A 36 -6.81 16.57 -13.70
CA ARG A 36 -6.48 17.78 -14.46
C ARG A 36 -4.97 17.94 -14.76
N ALA A 37 -4.22 16.83 -14.84
CA ALA A 37 -2.83 16.89 -15.28
C ALA A 37 -2.77 17.52 -16.68
N ASN A 38 -1.85 18.45 -16.86
CA ASN A 38 -1.60 19.14 -18.11
C ASN A 38 -0.08 19.32 -18.22
N ASN A 39 0.54 18.56 -19.11
CA ASN A 39 1.97 18.58 -19.39
C ASN A 39 2.86 18.44 -18.14
N VAL A 40 2.47 17.59 -17.18
CA VAL A 40 3.24 17.38 -15.94
C VAL A 40 4.50 16.55 -16.25
N GLY A 41 5.67 17.16 -16.16
CA GLY A 41 6.95 16.52 -16.46
C GLY A 41 7.59 15.78 -15.28
N SER A 42 7.32 16.26 -14.07
CA SER A 42 7.67 15.54 -12.86
C SER A 42 6.60 15.73 -11.79
N LEU A 43 6.44 14.70 -10.97
CA LEU A 43 5.59 14.69 -9.80
C LEU A 43 6.33 13.98 -8.68
N GLU A 44 6.47 14.63 -7.53
CA GLU A 44 6.88 14.00 -6.29
C GLU A 44 5.80 14.17 -5.22
N PHE A 45 5.69 13.18 -4.34
CA PHE A 45 4.85 13.26 -3.16
C PHE A 45 5.35 12.31 -2.07
N VAL A 46 4.89 12.56 -0.84
CA VAL A 46 4.96 11.60 0.25
C VAL A 46 3.57 11.13 0.60
N LEU A 47 3.31 9.83 0.41
CA LEU A 47 2.13 9.16 0.95
C LEU A 47 2.37 8.82 2.43
N VAL A 48 1.50 9.32 3.29
CA VAL A 48 1.47 8.99 4.71
C VAL A 48 0.36 7.99 4.99
N TYR A 49 0.70 6.93 5.72
CA TYR A 49 -0.18 5.82 6.08
C TYR A 49 0.13 5.30 7.49
N ASP A 50 -0.80 4.54 8.08
CA ASP A 50 -0.62 3.94 9.40
C ASP A 50 0.25 2.67 9.33
N SER A 51 1.54 2.77 9.65
CA SER A 51 2.47 1.63 9.64
C SER A 51 2.22 0.58 10.73
N ALA A 52 1.46 0.93 11.77
CA ALA A 52 1.04 -0.05 12.77
C ALA A 52 -0.07 -0.97 12.24
N LYS A 53 -0.73 -0.58 11.13
CA LYS A 53 -1.80 -1.35 10.49
C LYS A 53 -1.43 -1.89 9.11
N LEU A 54 -0.58 -1.17 8.38
CA LEU A 54 -0.21 -1.50 7.01
C LEU A 54 1.32 -1.67 6.89
N GLU A 55 1.71 -2.59 6.02
CA GLU A 55 3.09 -2.84 5.63
C GLU A 55 3.17 -2.64 4.11
N LEU A 56 4.08 -1.75 3.66
CA LEU A 56 4.28 -1.53 2.23
C LEU A 56 4.84 -2.80 1.58
N GLU A 57 4.18 -3.28 0.54
CA GLU A 57 4.65 -4.43 -0.25
C GLU A 57 5.32 -3.98 -1.54
N GLN A 58 4.64 -3.10 -2.30
CA GLN A 58 5.10 -2.70 -3.63
C GLN A 58 4.48 -1.36 -4.03
N VAL A 59 5.17 -0.65 -4.92
CA VAL A 59 4.63 0.47 -5.69
C VAL A 59 4.71 0.10 -7.17
N GLU A 60 3.58 0.23 -7.86
CA GLU A 60 3.47 0.02 -9.29
C GLU A 60 3.14 1.32 -10.00
N ARG A 61 3.56 1.40 -11.26
CA ARG A 61 3.23 2.52 -12.13
C ARG A 61 1.73 2.51 -12.43
N GLY A 62 1.09 3.66 -12.27
CA GLY A 62 -0.31 3.84 -12.66
C GLY A 62 -0.45 4.02 -14.17
N LEU A 63 -1.65 3.75 -14.69
CA LEU A 63 -1.93 3.83 -16.13
C LEU A 63 -1.69 5.23 -16.72
N LEU A 64 -1.94 6.30 -15.95
CA LEU A 64 -1.74 7.67 -16.41
C LEU A 64 -0.26 8.01 -16.57
N SER A 65 0.60 7.40 -15.76
CA SER A 65 2.06 7.60 -15.83
C SER A 65 2.71 6.86 -16.99
N GLY A 66 1.94 6.28 -17.93
CA GLY A 66 2.43 5.85 -19.25
C GLY A 66 3.76 5.11 -19.20
N ASP A 67 4.79 5.69 -19.83
CA ASP A 67 6.17 5.21 -19.84
C ASP A 67 7.11 5.99 -18.90
N ALA A 68 6.55 6.78 -17.99
CA ALA A 68 7.30 7.54 -17.00
C ALA A 68 8.22 6.64 -16.15
N LEU A 69 9.35 7.22 -15.76
CA LEU A 69 10.21 6.65 -14.74
C LEU A 69 9.58 6.87 -13.38
N ILE A 70 9.55 5.82 -12.55
CA ILE A 70 9.07 5.88 -11.18
C ILE A 70 10.16 5.36 -10.25
N ASP A 71 10.41 6.09 -9.17
CA ASP A 71 11.29 5.67 -8.08
C ASP A 71 10.61 5.95 -6.74
N PHE A 72 10.95 5.17 -5.72
CA PHE A 72 10.32 5.29 -4.41
C PHE A 72 11.23 4.84 -3.27
N SER A 73 10.98 5.37 -2.09
CA SER A 73 11.68 4.96 -0.87
C SER A 73 10.79 5.11 0.36
N THR A 74 11.19 4.47 1.46
CA THR A 74 10.50 4.58 2.76
C THR A 74 11.40 5.29 3.77
N PRO A 75 11.40 6.64 3.79
CA PRO A 75 12.32 7.40 4.64
C PRO A 75 12.10 7.16 6.14
N SER A 76 10.88 6.77 6.52
CA SER A 76 10.51 6.35 7.88
C SER A 76 9.25 5.49 7.85
N PRO A 77 8.95 4.73 8.92
CA PRO A 77 7.70 3.96 9.01
C PRO A 77 6.47 4.85 8.76
N GLY A 78 5.57 4.38 7.90
CA GLY A 78 4.32 5.08 7.59
C GLY A 78 4.48 6.18 6.54
N ARG A 79 5.67 6.34 5.94
CA ARG A 79 5.91 7.34 4.91
C ARG A 79 6.53 6.68 3.67
N LEU A 80 5.90 6.88 2.53
CA LEU A 80 6.35 6.45 1.22
C LEU A 80 6.62 7.70 0.38
N TRP A 81 7.89 7.97 0.08
CA TRP A 81 8.26 8.96 -0.93
C TRP A 81 8.18 8.32 -2.31
N THR A 82 7.64 9.04 -3.29
CA THR A 82 7.55 8.59 -4.68
C THR A 82 7.86 9.75 -5.61
N GLY A 83 8.75 9.52 -6.57
CA GLY A 83 9.05 10.43 -7.67
C GLY A 83 8.66 9.80 -9.00
N ILE A 84 8.03 10.59 -9.87
CA ILE A 84 7.60 10.21 -11.21
C ILE A 84 8.13 11.25 -12.19
N ILE A 85 8.77 10.82 -13.27
CA ILE A 85 9.35 11.69 -14.29
C ILE A 85 8.92 11.22 -15.67
N ASP A 86 8.29 12.10 -16.45
CA ASP A 86 7.91 11.90 -17.85
C ASP A 86 8.33 13.10 -18.69
N LEU A 87 9.30 12.91 -19.58
CA LEU A 87 9.79 14.00 -20.45
C LEU A 87 8.79 14.39 -21.55
N SER A 88 7.79 13.55 -21.82
CA SER A 88 6.71 13.84 -22.77
C SER A 88 5.51 14.55 -22.14
N GLY A 89 5.49 14.65 -20.81
CA GLY A 89 4.40 15.23 -20.04
C GLY A 89 3.27 14.24 -19.77
N ILE A 90 2.71 14.31 -18.57
CA ILE A 90 1.53 13.55 -18.16
C ILE A 90 0.29 14.44 -18.29
N ASP A 91 -0.70 13.98 -19.06
CA ASP A 91 -1.96 14.68 -19.33
C ASP A 91 -3.19 13.88 -18.89
N GLY A 92 -4.22 14.56 -18.41
CA GLY A 92 -5.54 13.99 -18.15
C GLY A 92 -5.78 13.64 -16.67
N SER A 93 -6.44 12.51 -16.43
CA SER A 93 -6.84 12.08 -15.08
C SER A 93 -6.84 10.56 -14.99
N GLY A 94 -6.41 10.03 -13.84
CA GLY A 94 -6.23 8.60 -13.65
C GLY A 94 -5.14 8.27 -12.62
N PRO A 95 -4.87 6.99 -12.39
CA PRO A 95 -3.85 6.57 -11.43
C PRO A 95 -2.46 6.88 -11.97
N VAL A 96 -1.64 7.57 -11.17
CA VAL A 96 -0.20 7.80 -11.44
C VAL A 96 0.69 6.77 -10.78
N ALA A 97 0.23 6.21 -9.67
CA ALA A 97 0.86 5.08 -8.98
C ALA A 97 -0.22 4.19 -8.36
N VAL A 98 0.10 2.92 -8.14
CA VAL A 98 -0.72 1.99 -7.38
C VAL A 98 0.14 1.41 -6.27
N VAL A 99 -0.22 1.71 -5.02
CA VAL A 99 0.53 1.27 -3.85
C VAL A 99 -0.14 0.05 -3.26
N ARG A 100 0.61 -1.04 -3.13
CA ARG A 100 0.11 -2.29 -2.55
C ARG A 100 0.61 -2.42 -1.12
N PHE A 101 -0.34 -2.63 -0.21
CA PHE A 101 -0.06 -2.85 1.21
C PHE A 101 -0.52 -4.22 1.64
N LYS A 102 0.28 -4.85 2.51
CA LYS A 102 -0.16 -5.94 3.36
C LYS A 102 -0.83 -5.37 4.61
N ILE A 103 -2.01 -5.88 4.94
CA ILE A 103 -2.74 -5.55 6.17
C ILE A 103 -2.18 -6.43 7.29
N ARG A 104 -1.78 -5.82 8.41
CA ARG A 104 -1.31 -6.55 9.59
C ARG A 104 -2.48 -7.27 10.29
N ASP A 105 -2.17 -8.30 11.06
CA ASP A 105 -3.18 -9.09 11.76
C ASP A 105 -3.86 -8.31 12.88
N ASN A 106 -5.15 -8.61 13.11
CA ASN A 106 -5.96 -8.05 14.20
C ASN A 106 -6.08 -6.51 14.21
N VAL A 107 -5.96 -5.88 13.03
CA VAL A 107 -6.13 -4.43 12.88
C VAL A 107 -7.53 -4.07 12.41
N GLY A 108 -8.01 -2.89 12.81
CA GLY A 108 -9.33 -2.38 12.47
C GLY A 108 -9.41 -0.85 12.52
N GLY A 109 -10.63 -0.35 12.34
CA GLY A 109 -10.91 1.09 12.23
C GLY A 109 -10.40 1.72 10.93
N ASN A 110 -10.47 3.04 10.88
CA ASN A 110 -10.07 3.81 9.70
C ASN A 110 -8.54 3.89 9.58
N MET A 111 -8.10 3.91 8.32
CA MET A 111 -6.72 4.04 7.89
C MET A 111 -6.68 5.14 6.82
N PRO A 112 -6.46 6.40 7.21
CA PRO A 112 -6.38 7.50 6.26
C PRO A 112 -5.10 7.40 5.43
N PHE A 113 -5.17 7.90 4.20
CA PHE A 113 -4.05 8.09 3.30
C PHE A 113 -3.94 9.57 2.95
N THR A 114 -2.86 10.24 3.33
CA THR A 114 -2.65 11.66 3.01
C THR A 114 -1.44 11.82 2.11
N LEU A 115 -1.47 12.86 1.28
CA LEU A 115 -0.36 13.25 0.43
C LEU A 115 0.24 14.53 0.99
N GLU A 116 1.53 14.48 1.31
CA GLU A 116 2.34 15.58 1.82
C GLU A 116 3.48 15.88 0.84
N ASN A 117 4.07 17.08 0.95
CA ASN A 117 5.21 17.51 0.15
C ASN A 117 5.03 17.22 -1.35
N VAL A 118 3.85 17.57 -1.88
CA VAL A 118 3.57 17.40 -3.30
C VAL A 118 4.23 18.54 -4.07
N ALA A 119 5.09 18.20 -5.02
CA ALA A 119 5.65 19.14 -5.97
C ALA A 119 5.50 18.57 -7.38
N ALA A 120 5.20 19.45 -8.33
CA ALA A 120 5.01 19.08 -9.72
C ALA A 120 5.54 20.18 -10.62
N PHE A 121 6.12 19.81 -11.75
CA PHE A 121 6.73 20.75 -12.68
C PHE A 121 6.31 20.44 -14.10
N ASP A 122 6.14 21.49 -14.90
CA ASP A 122 5.80 21.38 -16.31
C ASP A 122 6.98 20.80 -17.13
N ALA A 123 6.70 19.88 -18.04
CA ALA A 123 7.71 19.12 -18.78
C ALA A 123 8.60 19.98 -19.69
N ASN A 124 8.07 21.12 -20.16
CA ASN A 124 8.76 21.98 -21.13
C ASN A 124 9.43 23.17 -20.45
N THR A 125 8.73 23.79 -19.51
CA THR A 125 9.12 25.06 -18.89
C THR A 125 9.84 24.88 -17.57
N LEU A 126 9.71 23.70 -16.92
CA LEU A 126 10.21 23.41 -15.57
C LEU A 126 9.62 24.34 -14.49
N VAL A 127 8.53 25.03 -14.82
CA VAL A 127 7.81 25.89 -13.87
C VAL A 127 6.96 25.01 -12.96
N ASP A 128 6.90 25.39 -11.68
CA ASP A 128 6.02 24.77 -10.68
C ASP A 128 4.56 24.76 -11.15
N ILE A 129 3.91 23.60 -11.03
CA ILE A 129 2.47 23.44 -11.21
C ILE A 129 1.81 23.45 -9.83
N ILE A 130 0.83 24.33 -9.64
CA ILE A 130 0.08 24.40 -8.39
C ILE A 130 -0.71 23.10 -8.21
N THR A 131 -0.58 22.49 -7.04
CA THR A 131 -1.29 21.24 -6.71
C THR A 131 -2.17 21.40 -5.48
N GLY A 132 -3.28 20.67 -5.47
CA GLY A 132 -4.12 20.44 -4.29
C GLY A 132 -4.23 18.94 -4.01
N THR A 133 -4.46 18.56 -2.75
CA THR A 133 -4.59 17.16 -2.35
C THR A 133 -5.95 16.87 -1.72
N THR A 134 -6.47 15.67 -1.97
CA THR A 134 -7.63 15.12 -1.26
C THR A 134 -7.21 13.80 -0.60
N PRO A 135 -7.47 13.60 0.70
CA PRO A 135 -7.09 12.38 1.39
C PRO A 135 -7.92 11.19 0.92
N GLY A 136 -7.28 10.02 0.94
CA GLY A 136 -7.93 8.72 0.82
C GLY A 136 -8.20 8.09 2.19
N GLU A 137 -8.88 6.95 2.17
CA GLU A 137 -9.20 6.21 3.39
C GLU A 137 -9.48 4.74 3.08
N PHE A 138 -9.07 3.86 3.99
CA PHE A 138 -9.47 2.46 3.97
C PHE A 138 -10.05 2.00 5.33
N THR A 139 -11.01 1.09 5.27
CA THR A 139 -11.54 0.38 6.43
C THR A 139 -11.59 -1.11 6.12
N VAL A 140 -11.24 -1.97 7.09
CA VAL A 140 -11.21 -3.44 6.88
C VAL A 140 -12.59 -4.03 6.54
N SER A 141 -13.66 -3.36 6.95
CA SER A 141 -15.05 -3.71 6.62
C SER A 141 -15.52 -3.14 5.27
N GLY A 142 -14.75 -2.24 4.67
CA GLY A 142 -15.05 -1.61 3.38
C GLY A 142 -14.62 -2.49 2.21
N VAL A 143 -15.37 -2.41 1.10
CA VAL A 143 -15.12 -3.22 -0.10
C VAL A 143 -14.03 -2.63 -1.00
N THR A 144 -13.68 -1.34 -0.85
CA THR A 144 -12.68 -0.66 -1.69
C THR A 144 -12.11 0.57 -0.97
N PRO A 145 -10.78 0.79 -0.96
CA PRO A 145 -10.20 2.02 -0.43
C PRO A 145 -10.63 3.23 -1.25
N LEU A 146 -10.86 4.36 -0.58
CA LEU A 146 -10.89 5.67 -1.20
C LEU A 146 -9.47 6.09 -1.52
N SER A 147 -9.21 6.38 -2.79
CA SER A 147 -7.91 6.82 -3.27
C SER A 147 -7.59 8.25 -2.82
N PRO A 148 -6.35 8.53 -2.38
CA PRO A 148 -5.87 9.89 -2.31
C PRO A 148 -5.71 10.48 -3.73
N ILE A 149 -5.95 11.79 -3.85
CA ILE A 149 -5.98 12.50 -5.14
C ILE A 149 -5.01 13.69 -5.10
N VAL A 150 -4.23 13.87 -6.16
CA VAL A 150 -3.53 15.10 -6.52
C VAL A 150 -4.33 15.80 -7.64
N THR A 151 -4.61 17.09 -7.47
CA THR A 151 -5.30 17.93 -8.47
C THR A 151 -4.34 19.01 -8.94
N PHE A 152 -4.11 19.10 -10.26
CA PHE A 152 -3.27 20.14 -10.88
C PHE A 152 -4.12 21.35 -11.29
N GLN A 153 -3.57 22.57 -11.22
CA GLN A 153 -4.29 23.83 -11.45
C GLN A 153 -3.70 24.67 -12.57
#